data_AF-A0A2T5LHA1-F1
#
_entry.id   AF-A0A2T5LHA1-F1
#
_cell.length_a   1.000
_cell.length_b   1.000
_cell.length_c   1.000
_cell.angle_alpha   90.00
_cell.angle_beta   90.00
_cell.angle_gamma   90.00
#
_symmetry.space_group_name_H-M   'P 1'
#
loop_
_entity.id
_entity.type
_entity.pdbx_description
1 polymer ?
#
loop_
_entity_poly.entity_id
_entity_poly.type
_entity_poly.pdbx_seq_one_letter_code
_entity_poly.pdbx_strand_id
1 'polypeptide(L)' 'MQRTILYVPFNASAHGQWTLRRNADLVGQFPTRDDAMRHALALITSIQNLPGHEVAIKVEEEDGVWRLA' A
#
# COMPACT_ATOMS: atom_id res chain seq x y z
N MET A 1 6.04 -18.46 -8.55
CA MET A 1 5.40 -17.64 -7.50
C MET A 1 5.60 -16.19 -7.85
N GLN A 2 4.52 -15.42 -7.98
CA GLN A 2 4.59 -14.00 -8.31
C GLN A 2 4.37 -13.19 -7.03
N ARG A 3 5.39 -12.44 -6.61
CA ARG A 3 5.35 -11.61 -5.41
C ARG A 3 4.97 -10.18 -5.75
N THR A 4 3.96 -9.67 -5.07
CA THR A 4 3.51 -8.28 -5.16
C THR A 4 3.74 -7.58 -3.83
N ILE A 5 4.36 -6.41 -3.85
CA ILE A 5 4.49 -5.59 -2.64
C ILE A 5 3.72 -4.30 -2.84
N LEU A 6 2.79 -4.02 -1.94
CA LEU A 6 2.11 -2.74 -1.87
C LEU A 6 2.90 -1.80 -0.96
N TYR A 7 3.02 -0.54 -1.36
CA TYR A 7 3.71 0.50 -0.60
C TYR A 7 2.77 1.66 -0.33
N VAL A 8 2.68 2.05 0.92
CA VAL A 8 2.00 3.27 1.38
C VAL A 8 3.06 4.17 2.01
N PRO A 9 3.73 5.05 1.23
CA PRO A 9 4.69 6.01 1.77
C PRO A 9 4.02 7.00 2.71
N PHE A 10 4.78 7.48 3.68
CA PHE A 10 4.31 8.44 4.65
C PHE A 10 4.10 9.77 3.95
N ASN A 11 2.99 10.43 4.25
CA ASN A 11 2.76 11.79 3.83
C ASN A 11 2.51 12.70 5.04
N ALA A 12 3.50 13.53 5.35
CA ALA A 12 3.44 14.54 6.42
C ALA A 12 2.49 15.71 6.10
N SER A 13 2.09 15.86 4.84
CA SER A 13 1.30 17.01 4.41
C SER A 13 -0.16 16.81 4.78
N ALA A 14 -0.71 17.70 5.61
CA ALA A 14 -2.14 17.71 5.96
C ALA A 14 -3.08 17.89 4.75
N HIS A 15 -2.56 18.39 3.63
CA HIS A 15 -3.27 18.55 2.35
C HIS A 15 -2.69 17.68 1.23
N GLY A 16 -1.68 16.85 1.53
CA GLY A 16 -1.06 15.98 0.54
C GLY A 16 -1.86 14.70 0.38
N GLN A 17 -1.86 14.16 -0.84
CA GLN A 17 -2.52 12.89 -1.10
C GLN A 17 -1.63 11.72 -0.68
N TRP A 18 -2.22 10.74 -0.02
CA TRP A 18 -1.60 9.46 0.30
C TRP A 18 -1.55 8.60 -0.94
N THR A 19 -0.36 8.18 -1.34
CA THR A 19 -0.20 7.35 -2.54
C THR A 19 -0.19 5.87 -2.17
N LEU A 20 -0.76 5.04 -3.02
CA LEU A 20 -0.61 3.59 -2.97
C LEU A 20 0.16 3.17 -4.20
N ARG A 21 1.23 2.42 -3.99
CA ARG A 21 2.03 1.85 -5.08
C ARG A 21 2.01 0.34 -5.02
N ARG A 22 2.10 -0.30 -6.18
CA ARG A 22 2.29 -1.74 -6.34
C ARG A 22 3.61 -1.95 -7.04
N ASN A 23 4.60 -2.49 -6.33
CA ASN A 23 5.99 -2.51 -6.77
C ASN A 23 6.45 -1.08 -7.13
N ALA A 24 6.68 -0.80 -8.41
CA ALA A 24 7.06 0.54 -8.90
C ALA A 24 5.86 1.37 -9.41
N ASP A 25 4.70 0.75 -9.63
CA ASP A 25 3.57 1.39 -10.29
C ASP A 25 2.71 2.18 -9.30
N LEU A 26 2.29 3.40 -9.68
CA LEU A 26 1.27 4.13 -8.95
C LEU A 26 -0.09 3.46 -9.18
N VAL A 27 -0.73 3.01 -8.11
CA VAL A 27 -2.07 2.39 -8.15
C VAL A 27 -3.15 3.43 -7.94
N GLY A 28 -2.91 4.37 -7.03
CA GLY A 28 -3.89 5.38 -6.68
C GLY A 28 -3.35 6.44 -5.74
N GLN A 29 -4.13 7.50 -5.59
CA GLN A 29 -3.89 8.59 -4.67
C GLN A 29 -5.17 8.84 -3.88
N PHE A 30 -5.03 9.04 -2.58
CA PHE A 30 -6.14 9.05 -1.63
C PHE A 30 -6.06 10.26 -0.71
N PRO A 31 -7.20 10.80 -0.24
CA PRO A 31 -7.21 11.95 0.65
C PRO A 31 -6.61 11.64 2.04
N THR A 32 -6.75 10.40 2.52
CA THR A 32 -6.31 10.01 3.86
C THR A 32 -5.49 8.70 3.84
N ARG A 33 -4.70 8.49 4.91
CA ARG A 33 -4.00 7.22 5.16
C ARG A 33 -4.98 6.05 5.19
N ASP A 34 -6.11 6.22 5.87
CA ASP A 34 -7.11 5.18 6.06
C ASP A 34 -7.75 4.76 4.72
N ASP A 35 -8.00 5.71 3.82
CA ASP A 35 -8.51 5.42 2.48
C ASP A 35 -7.49 4.63 1.65
N ALA A 36 -6.21 5.03 1.70
CA ALA A 36 -5.12 4.33 1.03
C ALA A 36 -4.97 2.90 1.57
N MET A 37 -5.02 2.73 2.90
CA MET A 37 -4.95 1.44 3.57
C MET A 37 -6.15 0.55 3.24
N ARG A 38 -7.36 1.09 3.24
CA ARG A 38 -8.58 0.35 2.86
C ARG A 38 -8.48 -0.19 1.45
N HIS A 39 -7.99 0.63 0.52
CA HIS A 39 -7.74 0.18 -0.86
C HIS A 39 -6.63 -0.86 -0.96
N ALA A 40 -5.54 -0.69 -0.21
CA ALA A 40 -4.43 -1.63 -0.19
C ALA A 40 -4.88 -3.01 0.35
N LEU A 41 -5.66 -3.04 1.43
CA LEU A 41 -6.23 -4.27 1.99
C LEU A 41 -7.18 -4.96 1.00
N ALA A 42 -8.04 -4.21 0.31
CA ALA A 42 -8.92 -4.78 -0.72
C ALA A 42 -8.11 -5.42 -1.87
N LEU A 43 -7.00 -4.80 -2.28
CA LEU A 43 -6.09 -5.36 -3.28
C LEU A 43 -5.36 -6.61 -2.78
N ILE A 44 -4.92 -6.62 -1.52
CA ILE A 44 -4.33 -7.81 -0.89
C ILE A 44 -5.32 -8.97 -0.97
N THR A 45 -6.57 -8.78 -0.51
CA THR A 45 -7.59 -9.81 -0.57
C THR A 45 -7.83 -10.30 -2.00
N SER A 46 -7.86 -9.38 -2.98
CA SER A 46 -8.03 -9.74 -4.39
C SER A 46 -6.87 -10.57 -4.93
N ILE A 47 -5.63 -10.28 -4.53
CA ILE A 47 -4.42 -10.95 -5.04
C ILE A 47 -4.18 -12.28 -4.31
N GLN A 48 -4.43 -12.35 -3.00
CA GLN A 48 -4.26 -13.57 -2.20
C GLN A 48 -5.15 -14.72 -2.69
N ASN A 49 -6.30 -14.40 -3.29
CA ASN A 49 -7.21 -15.39 -3.86
C ASN A 49 -6.69 -15.98 -5.20
N LEU A 50 -5.60 -15.47 -5.77
CA LEU A 50 -5.00 -15.98 -7.00
C LEU A 50 -3.96 -17.07 -6.69
N PRO A 51 -4.08 -18.28 -7.27
CA PRO A 51 -3.13 -19.37 -7.01
C PRO A 51 -1.70 -19.00 -7.39
N GLY A 52 -0.76 -19.18 -6.46
CA GLY A 52 0.67 -18.93 -6.69
C GLY A 52 1.09 -17.45 -6.62
N HIS A 53 0.20 -16.56 -6.21
CA HIS A 53 0.49 -15.17 -5.90
C HIS A 53 0.71 -14.97 -4.40
N GLU A 54 1.73 -14.18 -4.07
CA GLU A 54 2.00 -13.72 -2.71
C GLU A 54 1.92 -12.20 -2.71
N VAL A 55 1.28 -11.62 -1.71
CA VAL A 55 1.19 -10.17 -1.56
C VAL A 55 1.48 -9.76 -0.12
N ALA A 56 2.24 -8.68 0.03
CA ALA A 56 2.55 -8.04 1.31
C ALA A 56 2.35 -6.53 1.18
N ILE A 57 2.09 -5.87 2.30
CA ILE A 57 1.98 -4.42 2.38
C ILE A 57 3.07 -3.85 3.28
N LYS A 58 3.71 -2.78 2.82
CA LYS A 58 4.67 -1.97 3.57
C LYS A 58 4.11 -0.57 3.72
N VAL A 59 4.04 -0.11 4.96
CA VAL A 59 3.58 1.21 5.32
C VAL A 59 4.74 1.95 5.97
N GLU A 60 5.03 3.14 5.47
CA GLU A 60 6.03 4.02 6.08
C GLU A 60 5.34 4.83 7.19
N GLU A 61 5.93 4.82 8.37
CA GLU A 61 5.50 5.63 9.50
C GLU A 61 6.21 6.99 9.49
N GLU A 62 5.77 7.89 10.36
CA GLU A 62 6.30 9.27 10.47
C GLU A 62 7.81 9.33 10.78
N ASP A 63 8.35 8.32 11.46
CA ASP A 63 9.78 8.17 11.76
C ASP A 63 10.62 7.71 10.56
N GLY A 64 10.00 7.50 9.39
CA GLY A 64 10.63 6.98 8.17
C GLY A 64 10.87 5.47 8.20
N VAL A 65 10.35 4.76 9.21
CA VAL A 65 10.46 3.30 9.31
C VAL A 65 9.35 2.65 8.51
N TRP A 66 9.73 1.68 7.68
CA TRP A 66 8.80 0.84 6.94
C TRP A 66 8.36 -0.36 7.78
N ARG A 67 7.07 -0.46 8.07
CA ARG A 67 6.45 -1.58 8.79
C ARG A 67 5.64 -2.46 7.85
N LEU A 68 5.66 -3.76 8.13
CA LEU A 68 4.72 -4.70 7.52
C LEU A 68 3.39 -4.57 8.26
N ALA A 69 2.31 -4.44 7.50
CA ALA A 69 0.94 -4.41 8.02
C ALA A 69 0.18 -5.70 7.69
#